data_AF-A0A1D2WGA8-F1
#
_entry.id   AF-A0A1D2WGA8-F1
#
_cell.length_a   1.000
_cell.length_b   1.000
_cell.length_c   1.000
_cell.angle_alpha   90.00
_cell.angle_beta   90.00
_cell.angle_gamma   90.00
#
_symmetry.space_group_name_H-M   'P 1'
#
loop_
_entity.id
_entity.type
_entity.pdbx_description
1 polymer ?
#
loop_
_entity_poly.entity_id
_entity_poly.type
_entity_poly.pdbx_seq_one_letter_code
_entity_poly.pdbx_strand_id
1 'polypeptide(L)' 'MINMTPPAGAQKFTIKYSGDDTYKAVNIIKTIYVVKDKSTVKNLATTSQLNNLNSNITIEVSVKDI' A
#
# COMPACT_ATOMS: atom_id res chain seq x y z
N MET A 1 10.50 -7.55 16.68
CA MET A 1 10.00 -6.84 15.48
C MET A 1 8.75 -6.09 15.90
N ILE A 2 8.63 -4.81 15.53
CA ILE A 2 7.41 -4.02 15.76
C ILE A 2 6.69 -3.92 14.42
N ASN A 3 5.43 -4.36 14.35
CA ASN A 3 4.61 -4.25 13.14
C ASN A 3 3.71 -3.01 13.26
N MET A 4 3.82 -2.10 12.30
CA MET A 4 3.03 -0.87 12.25
C MET A 4 2.46 -0.66 10.85
N THR A 5 1.28 -0.04 10.77
CA THR A 5 0.60 0.31 9.51
C THR A 5 0.33 1.81 9.43
N PRO A 6 1.37 2.64 9.30
CA PRO A 6 1.20 4.09 9.17
C PRO A 6 0.61 4.48 7.80
N PRO A 7 -0.01 5.67 7.69
CA PRO A 7 -0.44 6.21 6.40
C PRO A 7 0.73 6.40 5.42
N ALA A 8 0.41 6.51 4.13
CA ALA A 8 1.39 6.89 3.12
C ALA A 8 1.93 8.31 3.37
N GLY A 9 3.20 8.52 3.05
CA GLY A 9 3.91 9.79 3.25
C GLY A 9 5.19 9.64 4.08
N ALA A 10 5.78 10.78 4.43
CA ALA A 10 6.96 10.83 5.31
C ALA A 10 6.54 10.62 6.76
N GLN A 11 6.94 9.49 7.32
CA GLN A 11 6.65 9.10 8.69
C GLN A 11 7.89 9.28 9.56
N LYS A 12 7.75 10.01 10.67
CA LYS A 12 8.86 10.30 11.59
C LYS A 12 8.70 9.44 12.84
N PHE A 13 9.68 8.60 13.11
CA PHE A 13 9.72 7.73 14.27
C PHE A 13 10.83 8.17 15.23
N THR A 14 10.50 8.15 16.51
CA THR A 14 11.42 8.44 17.60
C THR A 14 11.63 7.16 18.38
N ILE A 15 12.87 6.66 18.37
CA ILE A 15 13.29 5.52 19.17
C ILE A 15 14.01 6.09 20.38
N LYS A 16 13.40 5.95 21.55
CA LYS A 16 13.94 6.46 22.81
C LYS A 16 14.35 5.30 23.69
N TYR A 17 15.60 5.33 24.13
CA TYR A 17 16.08 4.58 25.27
C TYR A 17 16.33 5.57 26.41
N SER A 18 15.64 5.40 27.54
CA SER A 18 15.68 6.35 28.65
C SER A 18 16.98 6.31 29.45
N GLY A 19 17.88 5.37 29.15
CA GLY A 19 19.05 5.08 29.97
C GLY A 19 18.71 4.19 31.16
N ASP A 20 19.75 3.79 31.87
CA ASP A 20 19.70 3.10 33.16
C ASP A 20 20.96 3.43 33.97
N ASP A 21 21.19 2.71 35.07
CA ASP A 21 22.34 2.93 35.96
C ASP A 21 23.69 2.71 35.27
N THR A 22 23.71 1.98 34.14
CA THR A 22 24.93 1.61 33.42
C THR A 22 25.12 2.41 32.13
N TYR A 23 24.03 2.72 31.41
CA TYR A 23 24.10 3.35 30.08
C TYR A 23 23.31 4.64 29.98
N LYS A 24 23.87 5.62 29.27
CA LYS A 24 23.25 6.93 29.03
C LYS A 24 22.02 6.80 28.13
N ALA A 25 21.04 7.67 28.37
CA ALA A 25 19.88 7.83 27.51
C ALA A 25 20.26 8.17 26.07
N VAL A 26 19.51 7.65 25.10
CA VAL A 26 19.70 7.91 23.68
C VAL A 26 18.35 8.14 23.01
N ASN A 27 18.33 9.08 22.07
CA ASN A 27 17.18 9.38 21.23
C ASN A 27 17.60 9.35 19.76
N ILE A 28 16.97 8.47 18.98
CA ILE A 28 17.20 8.35 17.54
C ILE A 28 15.92 8.72 16.82
N ILE A 29 16.03 9.65 15.89
CA ILE A 29 14.95 10.06 15.01
C ILE A 29 15.22 9.49 13.62
N LYS A 30 14.23 8.78 13.07
CA LYS A 30 14.28 8.23 11.70
C LYS A 30 13.05 8.65 10.93
N THR A 31 13.28 9.00 9.66
CA THR A 31 12.20 9.24 8.70
C THR A 31 12.11 8.04 7.77
N ILE A 32 10.90 7.50 7.60
CA ILE A 32 10.59 6.43 6.67
C ILE A 32 9.55 6.95 5.67
N TYR A 33 9.80 6.74 4.38
CA TYR A 33 8.84 7.11 3.33
C TYR A 33 7.97 5.91 3.01
N VAL A 34 6.69 6.00 3.35
CA VAL A 34 5.70 4.97 3.08
C VAL A 34 5.01 5.30 1.77
N VAL A 35 5.23 4.48 0.75
CA VAL A 35 4.62 4.67 -0.57
C VAL A 35 3.40 3.77 -0.72
N LYS A 36 2.33 4.30 -1.32
CA LYS A 36 1.22 3.45 -1.76
C LYS A 36 1.71 2.61 -2.92
N ASP A 37 1.49 1.31 -2.85
CA ASP A 37 1.67 0.48 -4.03
C ASP A 37 0.59 0.86 -5.06
N LYS A 38 1.02 1.07 -6.31
CA LYS A 38 0.12 1.41 -7.41
C LYS A 38 -0.28 0.11 -8.10
N SER A 39 -1.30 -0.54 -7.57
CA SER A 39 -1.95 -1.62 -8.30
C SER A 39 -2.77 -1.04 -9.44
N THR A 40 -2.23 -1.05 -10.66
CA THR A 40 -3.01 -0.75 -11.86
C THR A 40 -3.92 -1.94 -12.17
N VAL A 41 -5.22 -1.77 -12.01
CA VAL A 41 -6.21 -2.67 -12.63
C VAL A 41 -6.14 -2.41 -14.13
N LYS A 42 -5.55 -3.33 -14.88
CA LYS A 42 -5.54 -3.28 -16.34
C LYS A 42 -6.94 -3.66 -16.82
N ASN A 43 -7.84 -2.69 -16.93
CA ASN A 43 -9.17 -2.90 -17.49
C ASN A 43 -8.99 -3.18 -19.00
N LEU A 44 -9.04 -4.45 -19.39
CA LEU A 44 -8.87 -4.90 -20.77
C LEU A 44 -10.23 -4.89 -21.47
N ALA A 45 -10.64 -3.72 -21.96
CA ALA A 45 -11.36 -3.52 -23.23
C ALA A 45 -11.99 -2.12 -23.25
N THR A 46 -11.51 -1.25 -24.15
CA THR A 46 -12.32 -0.15 -24.66
C THR A 46 -13.37 -0.71 -25.61
N THR A 47 -14.58 -0.16 -25.59
CA THR A 47 -15.73 -0.57 -26.43
C THR A 47 -15.41 -0.64 -27.93
N SER A 48 -14.39 0.07 -28.41
CA SER A 48 -13.88 0.00 -29.77
C SER A 48 -13.23 -1.34 -30.16
N GLN A 49 -12.78 -2.14 -29.20
CA GLN A 49 -12.21 -3.48 -29.45
C GLN A 49 -13.27 -4.58 -29.54
N LEU A 50 -14.51 -4.31 -29.15
CA LEU A 50 -15.61 -5.28 -29.15
C LEU A 50 -16.32 -5.43 -30.50
N ASN A 51 -16.17 -4.45 -31.40
CA ASN A 51 -16.90 -4.40 -32.68
C ASN A 51 -16.37 -5.38 -33.76
N ASN A 52 -15.26 -6.09 -33.50
CA ASN A 52 -14.60 -7.01 -34.44
C ASN A 52 -14.42 -8.42 -33.87
N LEU A 53 -15.22 -8.86 -32.91
CA LEU A 53 -15.20 -10.25 -32.44
C LEU A 53 -16.31 -11.05 -33.09
N ASN A 54 -15.94 -11.94 -34.02
CA ASN A 54 -16.77 -13.06 -34.49
C ASN A 54 -16.67 -14.26 -33.53
N SER A 55 -16.45 -14.01 -32.24
CA SER A 55 -16.22 -15.01 -31.20
C SER A 55 -16.99 -14.65 -29.93
N ASN A 56 -17.40 -15.67 -29.17
CA ASN A 56 -18.11 -15.49 -27.90
C ASN A 56 -17.19 -14.84 -26.86
N ILE A 57 -17.74 -13.90 -26.07
CA ILE A 57 -17.04 -13.19 -25.00
C ILE A 57 -17.70 -13.55 -23.67
N THR A 58 -16.89 -13.87 -22.66
CA THR A 58 -17.34 -14.08 -21.27
C THR A 58 -16.98 -12.86 -20.43
N ILE A 59 -17.98 -12.27 -19.78
CA ILE A 59 -17.82 -11.14 -18.84
C ILE A 59 -18.06 -11.67 -17.43
N GLU A 60 -17.06 -11.57 -16.57
CA GLU A 60 -17.25 -11.82 -15.13
C GLU A 60 -17.68 -10.54 -14.44
N VAL A 61 -18.86 -10.56 -13.83
CA VAL A 61 -19.40 -9.47 -13.01
C VAL A 61 -19.47 -9.95 -11.57
N SER A 62 -18.78 -9.25 -10.68
CA SER A 62 -18.91 -9.48 -9.24
C SER A 62 -19.91 -8.49 -8.66
N VAL A 63 -21.04 -8.99 -8.17
CA VAL A 63 -22.02 -8.20 -7.41
C VAL A 63 -21.75 -8.41 -5.93
N LYS A 64 -21.83 -7.33 -5.15
CA LYS A 64 -21.73 -7.39 -3.69
C LYS A 64 -23.13 -7.41 -3.10
N ASP A 65 -23.44 -8.42 -2.31
CA ASP A 65 -24.69 -8.47 -1.54
C ASP A 65 -24.67 -7.38 -0.45
N ILE A 66 -25.74 -6.60 -0.38
CA ILE A 66 -25.99 -5.57 0.65
C ILE A 66 -26.75 -6.18 1.81
#